data_AF-A0A969KMF9-F1
#
_entry.id   AF-A0A969KMF9-F1
#
_cell.length_a   1.000
_cell.length_b   1.000
_cell.length_c   1.000
_cell.angle_alpha   90.00
_cell.angle_beta   90.00
_cell.angle_gamma   90.00
#
_symmetry.space_group_name_H-M   'P 1'
#
loop_
_entity.id
_entity.type
_entity.pdbx_description
1 polymer ?
#
loop_
_entity_poly.entity_id
_entity_poly.type
_entity_poly.pdbx_seq_one_letter_code
_entity_poly.pdbx_strand_id
1 'polypeptide(L)'
;MAMAIDATISDLYGPRGRAVVNSYRRKYTDRSVEKLATEWADSTVKMEQFYHSFPESDRALVSYERLTTNPAATVRALCEQLEMPFEDGMLEYWRHEHHLLYGNAGTRSLIQKYRGQATGYADHAFYAETGLDIQPDFRWRQELDAQQLAEFERVAGERNRPYAFDEDMADLGEPESA
;
A
#
# COMPACT_ATOMS: atom_id res chain seq x y z
N MET A 1 -14.46 -8.15 -19.29
CA MET A 1 -14.25 -6.69 -19.44
C MET A 1 -13.50 -6.27 -18.19
N ALA A 2 -12.17 -6.28 -18.23
CA ALA A 2 -11.36 -5.96 -17.06
C ALA A 2 -11.33 -4.43 -16.91
N MET A 3 -12.31 -3.88 -16.18
CA MET A 3 -12.14 -2.54 -15.64
C MET A 3 -10.99 -2.64 -14.66
N ALA A 4 -9.84 -2.09 -15.05
CA ALA A 4 -8.85 -1.67 -14.09
C ALA A 4 -9.62 -0.79 -13.12
N ILE A 5 -9.83 -1.28 -11.89
CA ILE A 5 -10.15 -0.40 -10.79
C ILE A 5 -8.93 0.53 -10.80
N ASP A 6 -9.09 1.72 -11.40
CA ASP A 6 -8.21 2.86 -11.19
C ASP A 6 -8.52 3.34 -9.77
N ALA A 7 -8.38 2.41 -8.83
CA ALA A 7 -8.06 2.70 -7.47
C ALA A 7 -6.71 3.38 -7.65
N THR A 8 -6.79 4.71 -7.69
CA THR A 8 -5.91 5.45 -6.80
C THR A 8 -6.09 4.72 -5.47
N ILE A 9 -5.23 3.74 -5.19
CA ILE A 9 -5.05 3.17 -3.87
C ILE A 9 -4.53 4.38 -3.11
N SER A 10 -5.45 5.24 -2.68
CA SER A 10 -5.13 6.36 -1.84
C SER A 10 -4.67 5.72 -0.56
N ASP A 11 -3.38 5.89 -0.32
CA ASP A 11 -2.59 5.15 0.64
C ASP A 11 -2.98 5.47 2.10
N LEU A 12 -4.17 5.07 2.54
CA LEU A 12 -4.77 5.54 3.79
C LEU A 12 -5.14 4.36 4.70
N TYR A 13 -4.51 4.35 5.90
CA TYR A 13 -4.58 3.42 7.06
C TYR A 13 -3.48 2.37 7.19
N GLY A 14 -2.72 2.44 8.30
CA GLY A 14 -1.59 1.64 8.84
C GLY A 14 -0.29 2.42 9.02
N PRO A 15 0.85 1.90 9.53
CA PRO A 15 2.11 2.63 9.81
C PRO A 15 2.78 3.25 8.56
N ARG A 16 1.99 3.95 7.77
CA ARG A 16 2.13 4.29 6.36
C ARG A 16 3.03 5.48 6.18
N GLY A 17 2.95 6.48 7.04
CA GLY A 17 3.92 7.57 6.97
C GLY A 17 5.33 7.05 7.16
N ARG A 18 5.54 6.16 8.13
CA ARG A 18 6.85 5.52 8.37
C ARG A 18 7.26 4.61 7.21
N ALA A 19 6.35 3.76 6.71
CA ALA A 19 6.63 2.87 5.59
C ALA A 19 6.91 3.62 4.28
N VAL A 20 6.13 4.66 3.96
CA VAL A 20 6.29 5.50 2.76
C VAL A 20 7.57 6.31 2.85
N VAL A 21 7.86 6.95 3.99
CA VAL A 21 9.11 7.68 4.20
C VAL A 21 10.31 6.73 4.07
N ASN A 22 10.23 5.54 4.64
CA ASN A 22 11.30 4.55 4.50
C ASN A 22 11.46 4.06 3.04
N SER A 23 10.35 3.90 2.30
CA SER A 23 10.36 3.59 0.87
C SER A 23 10.99 4.71 0.05
N TYR A 24 10.66 5.97 0.33
CA TYR A 24 11.21 7.13 -0.35
C TYR A 24 12.67 7.36 -0.01
N ARG A 25 13.09 7.10 1.23
CA ARG A 25 14.50 7.16 1.64
C ARG A 25 15.37 6.20 0.83
N ARG A 26 14.87 5.00 0.50
CA ARG A 26 15.58 4.06 -0.38
C ARG A 26 15.72 4.57 -1.82
N LYS A 27 14.76 5.37 -2.30
CA LYS A 27 14.73 5.91 -3.67
C LYS A 27 15.46 7.25 -3.82
N TYR A 28 15.44 8.07 -2.78
CA TYR A 28 15.94 9.44 -2.74
C TYR A 28 16.93 9.56 -1.58
N THR A 29 18.09 8.93 -1.75
CA THR A 29 19.13 8.81 -0.72
C THR A 29 19.75 10.16 -0.32
N ASP A 30 19.54 11.20 -1.13
CA ASP A 30 19.97 12.58 -0.89
C ASP A 30 19.02 13.37 0.04
N ARG A 31 17.85 12.82 0.39
CA ARG A 31 16.84 13.50 1.21
C ARG A 31 16.87 13.04 2.66
N SER A 32 16.70 13.99 3.58
CA SER A 32 16.54 13.70 5.01
C SER A 32 15.16 13.12 5.33
N VAL A 33 15.06 12.39 6.43
CA VAL A 33 13.78 11.89 6.95
C VAL A 33 12.82 13.05 7.24
N GLU A 34 13.31 14.16 7.80
CA GLU A 34 12.51 15.37 8.02
C GLU A 34 11.85 15.85 6.72
N LYS A 35 12.63 16.01 5.65
CA LYS A 35 12.11 16.47 4.35
C LYS A 35 11.06 15.50 3.79
N LEU A 36 11.35 14.21 3.83
CA LEU A 36 10.44 13.18 3.34
C LEU A 36 9.15 13.12 4.17
N ALA A 37 9.24 13.28 5.49
CA ALA A 37 8.09 13.30 6.40
C ALA A 37 7.21 14.53 6.17
N THR A 38 7.80 15.71 5.97
CA THR A 38 7.07 16.94 5.60
C THR A 38 6.36 16.78 4.26
N GLU A 39 7.08 16.32 3.23
CA GLU A 39 6.49 16.07 1.90
C GLU A 39 5.34 15.06 1.97
N TRP A 40 5.50 13.99 2.76
CA TRP A 40 4.43 13.03 3.00
C TRP A 40 3.23 13.70 3.68
N ALA A 41 3.43 14.41 4.79
CA ALA A 41 2.34 15.05 5.53
C ALA A 41 1.57 16.06 4.67
N ASP A 42 2.27 16.87 3.88
CA ASP A 42 1.67 17.82 2.94
C ASP A 42 0.89 17.11 1.81
N SER A 43 1.43 16.01 1.29
CA SER A 43 0.76 15.21 0.26
C SER A 43 -0.52 14.55 0.80
N THR A 44 -0.48 14.07 2.04
CA THR A 44 -1.62 13.47 2.73
C THR A 44 -2.76 14.47 2.87
N VAL A 45 -2.49 15.73 3.26
CA VAL A 45 -3.52 16.78 3.32
C VAL A 45 -4.24 16.93 1.99
N LYS A 46 -3.48 17.03 0.89
CA LYS A 46 -4.04 17.24 -0.45
C LYS A 46 -4.85 16.02 -0.89
N MET A 47 -4.37 14.82 -0.58
CA MET A 47 -5.05 13.56 -0.89
C MET A 47 -6.35 13.41 -0.08
N GLU A 48 -6.34 13.76 1.21
CA GLU A 48 -7.55 13.78 2.04
C GLU A 48 -8.58 14.79 1.50
N GLN A 49 -8.16 16.00 1.17
CA GLN A 49 -9.04 17.02 0.57
C GLN A 49 -9.63 16.54 -0.75
N PHE A 50 -8.81 15.93 -1.60
CA PHE A 50 -9.26 15.35 -2.87
C PHE A 50 -10.24 14.20 -2.63
N TYR A 51 -9.92 13.24 -1.75
CA TYR A 51 -10.82 12.15 -1.37
C TYR A 51 -12.16 12.66 -0.83
N HIS A 52 -12.12 13.69 0.02
CA HIS A 52 -13.33 14.28 0.58
C HIS A 52 -14.13 15.16 -0.39
N SER A 53 -13.57 15.48 -1.56
CA SER A 53 -14.30 16.20 -2.62
C SER A 53 -15.30 15.32 -3.36
N PHE A 54 -15.24 13.99 -3.19
CA PHE A 54 -16.17 13.02 -3.78
C PHE A 54 -17.29 12.64 -2.79
N PRO A 55 -18.51 12.33 -3.31
CA PRO A 55 -19.57 11.71 -2.52
C PRO A 55 -19.12 10.42 -1.83
N GLU A 56 -19.74 10.07 -0.71
CA GLU A 56 -19.41 8.84 0.04
C GLU A 56 -19.67 7.57 -0.77
N SER A 57 -20.69 7.57 -1.63
CA SER A 57 -21.00 6.46 -2.54
C SER A 57 -19.93 6.23 -3.60
N ASP A 58 -19.17 7.27 -3.95
CA ASP A 58 -18.29 7.27 -5.12
C ASP A 58 -16.81 7.16 -4.71
N ARG A 59 -16.54 6.92 -3.42
CA ARG A 59 -15.20 6.81 -2.87
C ARG A 59 -15.09 5.57 -2.00
N ALA A 60 -13.97 4.86 -2.13
CA ALA A 60 -13.63 3.74 -1.28
C ALA A 60 -12.25 3.95 -0.66
N LEU A 61 -12.08 3.42 0.55
CA LEU A 61 -10.86 3.58 1.31
C LEU A 61 -10.31 2.21 1.70
N VAL A 62 -9.09 1.93 1.25
CA VAL A 62 -8.49 0.60 1.38
C VAL A 62 -7.24 0.67 2.26
N SER A 63 -7.24 -0.11 3.34
CA SER A 63 -6.05 -0.34 4.15
C SER A 63 -5.08 -1.26 3.39
N TYR A 64 -3.82 -0.86 3.23
CA TYR A 64 -2.76 -1.64 2.62
C TYR A 64 -2.45 -2.85 3.48
N GLU A 65 -2.41 -2.66 4.79
CA GLU A 65 -2.20 -3.70 5.78
C GLU A 65 -3.31 -4.73 5.70
N ARG A 66 -4.60 -4.32 5.67
CA ARG A 66 -5.70 -5.27 5.44
C ARG A 66 -5.62 -5.93 4.06
N LEU A 67 -5.31 -5.17 3.01
CA LEU A 67 -5.18 -5.71 1.65
C LEU A 67 -4.04 -6.74 1.57
N THR A 68 -2.97 -6.56 2.33
CA THR A 68 -1.80 -7.44 2.27
C THR A 68 -1.86 -8.61 3.25
N THR A 69 -2.58 -8.49 4.36
CA THR A 69 -2.77 -9.59 5.31
C THR A 69 -4.03 -10.41 5.03
N ASN A 70 -5.08 -9.80 4.47
CA ASN A 70 -6.32 -10.45 4.07
C ASN A 70 -6.82 -9.93 2.71
N PRO A 71 -6.11 -10.24 1.61
CA PRO A 71 -6.43 -9.72 0.27
C PRO A 71 -7.82 -10.14 -0.20
N ALA A 72 -8.21 -11.40 -0.01
CA ALA A 72 -9.49 -11.91 -0.47
C ALA A 72 -10.67 -11.20 0.20
N ALA A 73 -10.66 -11.06 1.53
CA ALA A 73 -11.74 -10.35 2.22
C ALA A 73 -11.76 -8.86 1.86
N THR A 74 -10.59 -8.23 1.76
CA THR A 74 -10.47 -6.80 1.44
C THR A 74 -10.99 -6.50 0.04
N VAL A 75 -10.62 -7.30 -0.97
CA VAL A 75 -11.07 -7.11 -2.36
C VAL A 75 -12.56 -7.42 -2.49
N ARG A 76 -13.09 -8.44 -1.80
CA ARG A 76 -14.53 -8.72 -1.77
C ARG A 76 -15.33 -7.54 -1.21
N ALA A 77 -14.90 -6.99 -0.06
CA ALA A 77 -15.56 -5.83 0.55
C ALA A 77 -15.50 -4.59 -0.37
N LEU A 78 -14.37 -4.38 -1.06
CA LEU A 78 -14.23 -3.31 -2.04
C LEU A 78 -15.18 -3.50 -3.23
N CYS A 79 -15.27 -4.71 -3.77
CA CYS A 79 -16.22 -5.04 -4.85
C CYS A 79 -17.66 -4.78 -4.42
N GLU A 80 -18.04 -5.17 -3.21
CA GLU A 80 -19.37 -4.97 -2.66
C GLU A 80 -19.71 -3.47 -2.52
N GLN A 81 -18.78 -2.66 -2.01
CA GLN A 81 -18.94 -1.21 -1.92
C GLN A 81 -19.06 -0.53 -3.28
N LEU A 82 -18.32 -1.01 -4.28
CA LEU A 82 -18.34 -0.48 -5.64
C LEU A 82 -19.45 -1.09 -6.51
N GLU A 83 -20.32 -1.93 -5.93
CA GLU A 83 -21.40 -2.64 -6.63
C GLU A 83 -20.91 -3.47 -7.83
N MET A 84 -19.75 -4.11 -7.69
CA MET A 84 -19.12 -4.95 -8.71
C MET A 84 -19.05 -6.42 -8.27
N PRO A 85 -19.13 -7.39 -9.22
CA PRO A 85 -18.90 -8.78 -8.90
C PRO A 85 -17.44 -9.03 -8.52
N PHE A 86 -17.22 -9.77 -7.43
CA PHE A 86 -15.90 -10.29 -7.11
C PHE A 86 -15.58 -11.51 -8.00
N GLU A 87 -14.38 -11.55 -8.56
CA GLU A 87 -13.84 -12.69 -9.30
C GLU A 87 -12.54 -13.16 -8.65
N ASP A 88 -12.35 -14.46 -8.43
CA ASP A 88 -11.13 -14.99 -7.78
C ASP A 88 -9.85 -14.57 -8.53
N GLY A 89 -9.94 -14.42 -9.86
CA GLY A 89 -8.86 -13.94 -10.70
C GLY A 89 -8.34 -12.54 -10.33
N MET A 90 -9.12 -11.71 -9.61
CA MET A 90 -8.68 -10.38 -9.15
C MET A 90 -7.50 -10.46 -8.17
N LEU A 91 -7.36 -11.57 -7.44
CA LEU A 91 -6.24 -11.79 -6.52
C LEU A 91 -4.94 -12.14 -7.26
N GLU A 92 -5.06 -12.76 -8.43
CA GLU A 92 -3.95 -13.08 -9.32
C GLU A 92 -3.72 -11.94 -10.31
N TYR A 93 -3.70 -10.69 -9.83
CA TYR A 93 -3.71 -9.50 -10.66
C TYR A 93 -2.61 -9.52 -11.73
N TRP A 94 -1.43 -10.11 -11.45
CA TRP A 94 -0.30 -10.21 -12.37
C TRP A 94 -0.58 -11.01 -13.65
N ARG A 95 -1.62 -11.85 -13.67
CA ARG A 95 -2.04 -12.65 -14.85
C ARG A 95 -2.80 -11.83 -15.89
N HIS A 96 -3.31 -10.66 -15.52
CA HIS A 96 -4.17 -9.86 -16.38
C HIS A 96 -3.38 -8.87 -17.24
N GLU A 97 -4.02 -8.39 -18.31
CA GLU A 97 -3.52 -7.25 -19.05
C GLU A 97 -3.70 -5.98 -18.21
N HIS A 98 -2.66 -5.15 -18.17
CA HIS A 98 -2.65 -3.91 -17.39
C HIS A 98 -2.34 -2.76 -18.33
N HIS A 99 -3.28 -1.82 -18.44
CA HIS A 99 -3.03 -0.53 -19.05
C HIS A 99 -2.36 0.37 -18.01
N LEU A 100 -1.05 0.17 -17.80
CA LEU A 100 -0.28 0.84 -16.74
C LEU A 100 -0.09 2.33 -17.06
N LEU A 101 -1.06 3.17 -16.72
CA LEU A 101 -0.91 4.63 -16.72
C LEU A 101 -0.23 5.13 -15.43
N TYR A 102 -0.43 4.41 -14.32
CA TYR A 102 0.17 4.70 -13.01
C TYR A 102 0.37 3.41 -12.21
N GLY A 103 1.00 3.49 -11.03
CA GLY A 103 1.09 2.36 -10.08
C GLY A 103 2.43 2.22 -9.34
N ASN A 104 2.38 1.51 -8.21
CA ASN A 104 3.56 1.24 -7.38
C ASN A 104 4.59 0.40 -8.16
N ALA A 105 5.85 0.82 -8.12
CA ALA A 105 6.94 0.14 -8.79
C ALA A 105 7.14 -1.32 -8.31
N GLY A 106 6.81 -1.64 -7.05
CA GLY A 106 6.81 -3.01 -6.54
C GLY A 106 5.77 -3.89 -7.23
N THR A 107 4.52 -3.46 -7.29
CA THR A 107 3.45 -4.18 -8.01
C THR A 107 3.80 -4.37 -9.49
N ARG A 108 4.39 -3.35 -10.12
CA ARG A 108 4.85 -3.42 -11.51
C ARG A 108 6.00 -4.40 -11.70
N SER A 109 6.92 -4.51 -10.74
CA SER A 109 8.03 -5.46 -10.81
C SER A 109 7.53 -6.91 -10.75
N LEU A 110 6.47 -7.20 -9.98
CA LEU A 110 5.83 -8.52 -9.93
C LEU A 110 5.14 -8.90 -11.25
N ILE A 111 4.44 -7.96 -11.89
CA ILE A 111 3.86 -8.16 -13.24
C ILE A 111 4.96 -8.47 -14.26
N GLN A 112 6.05 -7.70 -14.23
CA GLN A 112 7.20 -7.91 -15.13
C GLN A 112 7.88 -9.26 -14.88
N LYS A 113 8.05 -9.65 -13.61
CA LYS A 113 8.58 -10.96 -13.19
C LYS A 113 7.74 -12.10 -13.77
N TYR A 114 6.41 -12.04 -13.61
CA TYR A 114 5.51 -13.04 -14.19
C TYR A 114 5.65 -13.13 -15.72
N ARG A 115 5.84 -12.00 -16.40
CA ARG A 115 6.02 -11.92 -17.86
C ARG A 115 7.44 -12.25 -18.34
N GLY A 116 8.36 -12.59 -17.45
CA GLY A 116 9.78 -12.82 -17.80
C GLY A 116 10.49 -11.58 -18.33
N GLN A 117 10.00 -10.39 -18.00
CA GLN A 117 10.56 -9.12 -18.44
C GLN A 117 11.61 -8.61 -17.44
N ALA A 118 12.63 -7.92 -17.96
CA ALA A 118 13.60 -7.26 -17.11
C ALA A 118 12.91 -6.20 -16.24
N THR A 119 13.03 -6.35 -14.94
CA THR A 119 12.57 -5.35 -13.98
C THR A 119 13.57 -4.18 -14.02
N GLY A 120 13.10 -2.93 -14.07
CA GLY A 120 13.96 -1.73 -14.12
C GLY A 120 14.07 -0.98 -12.79
N TYR A 121 13.88 -1.66 -11.66
CA TYR A 121 13.63 -1.04 -10.36
C TYR A 121 14.67 -1.43 -9.30
N ALA A 122 15.30 -0.43 -8.68
CA ALA A 122 16.47 -0.59 -7.80
C ALA A 122 16.30 -1.56 -6.61
N ASP A 123 15.07 -1.88 -6.18
CA ASP A 123 14.78 -2.81 -5.07
C ASP A 123 14.60 -4.27 -5.57
N HIS A 124 15.43 -4.69 -6.54
CA HIS A 124 15.34 -6.00 -7.18
C HIS A 124 15.44 -7.15 -6.19
N ALA A 125 16.31 -7.04 -5.20
CA ALA A 125 16.59 -8.13 -4.26
C ALA A 125 15.33 -8.53 -3.47
N PHE A 126 14.61 -7.54 -2.93
CA PHE A 126 13.39 -7.81 -2.16
C PHE A 126 12.30 -8.47 -3.02
N TYR A 127 12.00 -7.92 -4.20
CA TYR A 127 10.95 -8.47 -5.08
C TYR A 127 11.38 -9.73 -5.87
N ALA A 128 12.68 -10.01 -5.97
CA ALA A 128 13.19 -11.25 -6.53
C ALA A 128 12.87 -12.42 -5.59
N GLU A 129 13.03 -12.23 -4.29
CA GLU A 129 12.74 -13.23 -3.27
C GLU A 129 11.25 -13.29 -2.91
N THR A 130 10.53 -12.16 -3.02
CA THR A 130 9.09 -12.13 -2.84
C THR A 130 8.40 -12.97 -3.93
N GLY A 131 7.42 -13.79 -3.55
CA GLY A 131 6.53 -14.48 -4.50
C GLY A 131 5.74 -13.49 -5.38
N LEU A 132 4.77 -13.99 -6.15
CA LEU A 132 3.88 -13.11 -6.92
C LEU A 132 2.73 -12.55 -6.07
N ASP A 133 2.51 -13.13 -4.89
CA ASP A 133 1.40 -12.81 -4.00
C ASP A 133 1.51 -11.41 -3.39
N ILE A 134 0.36 -10.89 -2.96
CA ILE A 134 0.27 -9.65 -2.20
C ILE A 134 0.82 -9.95 -0.79
N GLN A 135 1.90 -9.25 -0.41
CA GLN A 135 2.59 -9.46 0.87
C GLN A 135 2.81 -8.12 1.58
N PRO A 136 2.76 -8.10 2.93
CA PRO A 136 3.00 -6.88 3.69
C PRO A 136 4.50 -6.51 3.71
N ASP A 137 4.81 -5.22 3.54
CA ASP A 137 6.17 -4.68 3.70
C ASP A 137 6.30 -3.91 5.02
N PHE A 138 6.89 -4.56 6.04
CA PHE A 138 7.15 -3.97 7.36
C PHE A 138 8.62 -3.58 7.58
N ARG A 139 9.44 -3.48 6.52
CA ARG A 139 10.89 -3.23 6.64
C ARG A 139 11.26 -1.95 7.40
N TRP A 140 10.37 -0.95 7.42
CA TRP A 140 10.57 0.28 8.18
C TRP A 140 10.84 0.06 9.67
N ARG A 141 10.35 -1.05 10.25
CA ARG A 141 10.62 -1.41 11.66
C ARG A 141 12.09 -1.73 11.93
N GLN A 142 12.81 -2.19 10.92
CA GLN A 142 14.21 -2.59 11.01
C GLN A 142 15.14 -1.56 10.36
N GLU A 143 14.66 -0.87 9.32
CA GLU A 143 15.48 0.04 8.50
C GLU A 143 15.49 1.50 8.99
N LEU A 144 14.50 1.92 9.79
CA LEU A 144 14.49 3.23 10.44
C LEU A 144 15.04 3.09 11.86
N ASP A 145 16.12 3.83 12.14
CA ASP A 145 16.68 3.88 13.49
C ASP A 145 15.83 4.77 14.43
N ALA A 146 16.16 4.74 15.73
CA ALA A 146 15.41 5.48 16.75
C ALA A 146 15.43 7.00 16.52
N GLN A 147 16.53 7.56 15.99
CA GLN A 147 16.64 8.99 15.70
C GLN A 147 15.75 9.36 14.51
N GLN A 148 15.75 8.54 13.46
CA GLN A 148 14.91 8.71 12.28
C GLN A 148 13.42 8.57 12.62
N LEU A 149 13.06 7.60 13.48
CA LEU A 149 11.69 7.46 13.97
C LEU A 149 11.28 8.68 14.80
N ALA A 150 12.12 9.16 15.72
CA ALA A 150 11.85 10.36 16.50
C ALA A 150 11.66 11.60 15.60
N GLU A 151 12.48 11.73 14.57
CA GLU A 151 12.38 12.81 13.58
C GLU A 151 11.06 12.76 12.81
N PHE A 152 10.66 11.56 12.37
CA PHE A 152 9.35 11.35 11.75
C PHE A 152 8.21 11.72 12.69
N GLU A 153 8.23 11.25 13.94
CA GLU A 153 7.17 11.54 14.91
C GLU A 153 7.05 13.04 15.19
N ARG A 154 8.17 13.75 15.31
CA ARG A 154 8.20 15.20 15.52
C ARG A 154 7.51 15.97 14.39
N VAL A 155 7.71 15.54 13.14
CA VAL A 155 7.21 16.26 11.95
C VAL A 155 5.80 15.83 11.58
N ALA A 156 5.54 14.53 11.61
CA ALA A 156 4.40 13.92 10.96
C ALA A 156 3.59 13.01 11.89
N GLY A 157 4.02 12.80 13.15
CA GLY A 157 3.39 11.85 14.08
C GLY A 157 1.91 12.14 14.34
N GLU A 158 1.56 13.40 14.62
CA GLU A 158 0.17 13.84 14.81
C GLU A 158 -0.70 13.53 13.59
N ARG A 159 -0.19 13.83 12.38
CA ARG A 159 -0.88 13.53 11.12
C ARG A 159 -0.95 12.04 10.84
N ASN A 160 0.04 11.27 11.28
CA ASN A 160 0.09 9.83 11.08
C ASN A 160 -0.84 9.06 12.02
N ARG A 161 -1.24 9.64 13.17
CA ARG A 161 -2.05 8.96 14.19
C ARG A 161 -3.39 8.41 13.69
N PRO A 162 -4.21 9.13 12.88
CA PRO A 162 -5.46 8.59 12.35
C PRO A 162 -5.27 7.37 11.45
N TYR A 163 -4.05 7.16 10.95
CA TYR A 163 -3.67 6.00 10.16
C TYR A 163 -2.98 4.93 11.00
N ALA A 164 -2.91 5.00 12.33
CA ALA A 164 -2.39 3.86 13.08
C ALA A 164 -3.24 2.61 12.77
N PHE A 165 -2.57 1.48 12.54
CA PHE A 165 -3.22 0.17 12.43
C PHE A 165 -2.86 -0.60 13.68
N ASP A 166 -3.87 -0.85 14.52
CA ASP A 166 -3.71 -1.72 15.67
C ASP A 166 -3.54 -3.15 15.19
N GLU A 167 -2.50 -3.82 15.69
CA GLU A 167 -2.12 -5.19 15.35
C GLU A 167 -3.13 -6.24 15.87
N ASP A 168 -4.18 -5.82 16.59
CA ASP A 168 -5.16 -6.68 17.25
C ASP A 168 -6.24 -7.28 16.32
N MET A 169 -6.11 -7.12 15.00
CA MET A 169 -6.94 -7.83 14.01
C MET A 169 -6.37 -9.19 13.58
N ALA A 170 -5.40 -9.72 14.32
CA ALA A 170 -4.95 -11.12 14.19
C ALA A 170 -5.99 -12.15 14.71
N ASP A 171 -7.10 -11.70 15.32
CA ASP A 171 -8.12 -12.57 15.91
C ASP A 171 -9.42 -12.69 15.07
N LEU A 172 -9.34 -12.48 13.75
CA LEU A 172 -10.43 -12.84 12.83
C LEU A 172 -10.20 -14.22 12.23
N GLY A 173 -10.44 -15.22 13.06
CA GLY A 173 -10.82 -16.58 12.67
C GLY A 173 -9.66 -17.54 12.52
N GLU A 174 -9.38 -18.29 13.59
CA GLU A 174 -8.96 -19.68 13.39
C GLU A 174 -10.03 -20.35 12.51
N PRO A 175 -9.66 -21.07 11.43
CA PRO A 175 -10.61 -21.96 10.79
C PRO A 175 -10.98 -23.00 11.83
N GLU A 176 -12.28 -23.10 12.17
CA GLU A 176 -12.79 -24.23 12.94
C GLU A 176 -12.26 -25.51 12.29
N SER A 177 -11.35 -26.17 13.01
CA SER A 177 -10.91 -27.51 12.66
C SER A 177 -12.10 -28.45 12.83
N ALA A 178 -12.50 -29.04 11.71
CA ALA A 178 -13.31 -30.26 11.51
C ALA A 178 -13.90 -30.97 12.74
#